data_AF-A0A382QKV7-F1
#
_entry.id   AF-A0A382QKV7-F1
#
_cell.length_a   1.000
_cell.length_b   1.000
_cell.length_c   1.000
_cell.angle_alpha   90.00
_cell.angle_beta   90.00
_cell.angle_gamma   90.00
#
_symmetry.space_group_name_H-M   'P 1'
#
loop_
_entity.id
_entity.type
_entity.pdbx_description
1 polymer ?
#
loop_
_entity_poly.entity_id
_entity_poly.type
_entity_poly.pdbx_seq_one_letter_code
_entity_poly.pdbx_strand_id
1 'polypeptide(L)' 'MYFNCGWGTGGFKATPGSGNVFAHTIAQDKQHPLAEPFHIDRFTTGGLIDEHGAAGVAH' A
#
# COMPACT_ATOMS: atom_id res chain seq x y z
N MET A 1 -13.98 6.85 5.15
CA MET A 1 -13.97 5.85 4.05
C MET A 1 -12.54 5.39 3.88
N TYR A 2 -12.31 4.10 3.62
CA TYR A 2 -10.97 3.54 3.44
C TYR A 2 -10.89 2.77 2.12
N PHE A 3 -9.71 2.73 1.49
CA PHE A 3 -9.50 1.92 0.29
C PHE A 3 -8.18 1.14 0.38
N ASN A 4 -8.19 -0.09 -0.14
CA ASN A 4 -6.99 -0.91 -0.30
C ASN A 4 -6.94 -1.37 -1.77
N CYS A 5 -6.09 -0.76 -2.57
CA CYS A 5 -5.89 -1.12 -3.97
C CYS A 5 -4.48 -0.74 -4.44
N GLY A 6 -4.19 -0.90 -5.74
CA GLY A 6 -2.89 -0.55 -6.30
C GLY A 6 -1.80 -1.60 -6.08
N TRP A 7 -2.14 -2.79 -5.58
CA TRP A 7 -1.21 -3.91 -5.43
C TRP A 7 -0.73 -4.51 -6.77
N GLY A 8 -1.47 -4.25 -7.86
CA GLY A 8 -1.13 -4.72 -9.20
C GLY A 8 -0.85 -6.23 -9.24
N THR A 9 0.29 -6.58 -9.82
CA THR A 9 0.77 -7.97 -9.99
C THR A 9 1.36 -8.58 -8.71
N GLY A 10 1.65 -7.77 -7.69
CA GLY A 10 2.34 -8.19 -6.48
C GLY A 10 1.44 -8.55 -5.29
N GLY A 11 0.12 -8.42 -5.42
CA GLY A 11 -0.80 -8.48 -4.28
C GLY A 11 -0.88 -9.80 -3.53
N PHE A 12 -0.65 -10.94 -4.20
CA PHE A 12 -0.81 -12.26 -3.57
C PHE A 12 0.10 -12.44 -2.35
N LYS A 13 1.40 -12.13 -2.48
CA LYS A 13 2.36 -12.22 -1.36
C LYS A 13 2.03 -11.24 -0.23
N ALA A 14 1.37 -10.12 -0.55
CA ALA A 14 1.07 -9.06 0.38
C ALA A 14 -0.18 -9.33 1.23
N THR A 15 -1.03 -10.28 0.85
CA THR A 15 -2.33 -10.58 1.50
C THR A 15 -2.33 -10.55 3.03
N PRO A 16 -1.43 -11.25 3.75
CA PRO A 16 -1.43 -11.19 5.21
C PRO A 16 -1.01 -9.80 5.74
N GLY A 17 -0.02 -9.18 5.12
CA GLY A 17 0.48 -7.87 5.51
C GLY A 17 -0.55 -6.76 5.26
N SER A 18 -1.18 -6.77 4.09
CA SER A 18 -2.20 -5.80 3.68
C SER A 18 -3.43 -5.89 4.56
N GLY A 19 -3.91 -7.10 4.88
CA GLY A 19 -5.02 -7.30 5.81
C GLY A 19 -4.71 -6.76 7.21
N ASN A 20 -3.51 -7.07 7.75
CA ASN A 20 -3.11 -6.63 9.09
C ASN A 20 -3.06 -5.09 9.20
N VAL A 21 -2.34 -4.43 8.30
CA VAL A 21 -2.20 -2.95 8.34
C VAL A 21 -3.51 -2.23 8.00
N PHE A 22 -4.34 -2.81 7.13
CA PHE A 22 -5.65 -2.25 6.79
C PHE A 22 -6.65 -2.39 7.95
N ALA A 23 -6.66 -3.53 8.63
CA ALA A 23 -7.47 -3.71 9.85
C ALA A 23 -7.09 -2.71 10.94
N HIS A 24 -5.79 -2.50 11.19
CA HIS A 24 -5.33 -1.43 12.09
C HIS A 24 -5.85 -0.05 11.65
N THR A 25 -5.72 0.26 10.36
CA THR A 25 -6.12 1.57 9.82
C THR A 25 -7.60 1.86 10.05
N ILE A 26 -8.45 0.87 9.85
CA ILE A 26 -9.89 0.98 10.12
C ILE A 26 -10.16 1.11 11.62
N ALA A 27 -9.50 0.29 12.43
CA ALA A 27 -9.77 0.23 13.88
C ALA A 27 -9.31 1.50 14.62
N GLN A 28 -8.24 2.15 14.17
CA GLN A 28 -7.64 3.31 14.83
C GLN A 28 -7.99 4.65 14.15
N ASP A 29 -8.70 4.63 13.02
CA ASP A 29 -8.88 5.80 12.13
C ASP A 29 -7.55 6.51 11.81
N LYS A 30 -6.47 5.72 11.74
CA LYS A 30 -5.10 6.18 11.53
C LYS A 30 -4.29 5.09 10.87
N GLN A 31 -3.54 5.43 9.82
CA GLN A 31 -2.68 4.48 9.14
C GLN A 31 -1.68 3.82 10.09
N HIS A 32 -1.50 2.51 9.90
CA HIS A 32 -0.38 1.81 10.51
C HIS A 32 0.95 2.37 9.95
N PRO A 33 2.02 2.52 10.76
CA PRO A 33 3.29 3.09 10.29
C PRO A 33 3.89 2.42 9.04
N LEU A 34 3.74 1.10 8.91
CA LEU A 34 4.15 0.35 7.70
C LEU A 34 3.35 0.71 6.43
N ALA A 35 2.12 1.21 6.59
CA ALA A 35 1.23 1.59 5.50
C ALA A 35 1.26 3.10 5.19
N GLU A 36 1.80 3.95 6.10
CA GLU A 36 1.86 5.42 5.92
C GLU A 36 2.53 5.85 4.60
N PRO A 37 3.69 5.27 4.18
CA PRO A 37 4.32 5.66 2.92
C PRO A 37 3.46 5.37 1.68
N PHE A 38 2.46 4.49 1.80
CA PHE A 38 1.53 4.11 0.73
C PHE A 38 0.23 4.94 0.75
N HIS A 39 0.19 6.06 1.47
CA HIS A 39 -0.94 6.99 1.42
C HIS A 39 -1.16 7.56 -0.01
N ILE A 40 -2.37 8.04 -0.30
CA ILE A 40 -2.72 8.59 -1.62
C ILE A 40 -1.96 9.88 -1.92
N ASP A 41 -1.63 10.67 -0.89
CA ASP A 41 -0.94 11.95 -1.07
C ASP A 41 0.46 11.81 -1.66
N ARG A 42 1.05 10.60 -1.66
CA ARG A 42 2.37 10.33 -2.25
C ARG A 42 2.47 10.74 -3.72
N PHE A 43 1.34 10.74 -4.44
CA PHE A 43 1.28 11.20 -5.83
C PHE A 43 1.29 12.72 -5.98
N THR A 44 0.85 13.44 -4.95
CA THR A 44 0.84 14.92 -4.94
C THR A 44 2.11 15.51 -4.34
N THR A 45 2.74 14.81 -3.38
CA THR A 45 3.98 15.26 -2.73
C THR A 45 5.23 14.84 -3.52
N GLY A 46 5.09 13.89 -4.45
CA GLY A 46 6.23 13.29 -5.17
C GLY A 46 6.97 12.22 -4.37
N GLY A 47 6.48 11.83 -3.19
CA GLY A 47 7.03 10.74 -2.37
C GLY A 47 6.75 9.35 -2.94
N LEU A 48 7.03 9.14 -4.23
CA LEU A 48 6.78 7.89 -4.93
C LEU A 48 7.68 6.76 -4.41
N ILE A 49 7.14 5.54 -4.42
CA ILE A 49 7.85 4.30 -4.11
C ILE A 49 7.87 3.50 -5.41
N ASP A 50 9.01 3.51 -6.09
CA ASP A 50 9.19 2.87 -7.39
C ASP A 50 9.68 1.43 -7.23
N GLU A 51 8.85 0.48 -7.65
CA GLU A 51 9.11 -0.96 -7.55
C GLU A 51 9.04 -1.65 -8.93
N HIS A 52 9.14 -0.92 -10.05
CA HIS A 52 8.96 -1.49 -11.41
C HIS A 52 9.84 -2.73 -11.64
N GLY A 53 11.13 -2.65 -11.29
CA GLY A 53 12.07 -3.76 -11.45
C GLY A 53 11.77 -4.93 -10.50
N ALA A 54 11.43 -4.65 -9.24
CA ALA A 54 11.17 -5.66 -8.23
C ALA A 54 9.80 -6.33 -8.39
N ALA A 55 8.86 -5.71 -9.10
CA ALA A 55 7.56 -6.27 -9.42
C ALA A 55 7.66 -7.56 -10.25
N GLY A 56 8.74 -7.73 -11.02
CA GLY A 56 9.06 -8.97 -11.73
C GLY A 56 8.07 -9.34 -12.84
N VAL A 57 7.25 -8.39 -13.29
CA VAL A 57 6.28 -8.53 -14.38
C VAL A 57 6.40 -7.31 -15.27
N ALA A 58 6.43 -7.47 -16.60
CA ALA A 58 6.49 -6.34 -17.52
C ALA A 58 5.21 -5.49 -17.47
N HIS A 59 5.37 -4.16 -17.48
CA HIS A 59 4.30 -3.16 -17.48
C HIS A 59 4.83 -1.81 -18.00
#